data_AF-A0A5J4NY73-F1
#
_entry.id   AF-A0A5J4NY73-F1
#
_cell.length_a   1.000
_cell.length_b   1.000
_cell.length_c   1.000
_cell.angle_alpha   90.00
_cell.angle_beta   90.00
_cell.angle_gamma   90.00
#
_symmetry.space_group_name_H-M   'P 1'
#
loop_
_entity.id
_entity.type
_entity.pdbx_description
1 polymer ?
#
loop_
_entity_poly.entity_id
_entity_poly.type
_entity_poly.pdbx_seq_one_letter_code
_entity_poly.pdbx_strand_id
1 'polypeptide(L)'
;YLHHLHLTNAIHQFSNGVRAARLTDANFEHDTQASTGSTTGDWLIIFDLVNSSAFQVYDGLALSLRARGISLGIVDPSKSTQTGKRFNVSPQPSEQPSMLMLHRSQVYRFSGTLKRFDFVPVLQFALNSFREHQAHAIPRPRMLFDELLDWTVEHYLKFEVQHGSIVIVAAGIFVLFLAASSISLLLVACFWMAGSFEHAEMADSTGRSPHGVDEELPHEAGDGAEAHRSKRKLKEN
;
A
#
# COMPACT_ATOMS: atom_id res chain seq x y z
N TYR A 1 33.67 -37.25 23.72
CA TYR A 1 32.46 -37.85 23.15
C TYR A 1 31.27 -36.88 23.11
N LEU A 2 30.93 -36.22 24.24
CA LEU A 2 29.81 -35.25 24.31
C LEU A 2 29.92 -34.06 23.32
N HIS A 3 31.12 -33.48 23.19
CA HIS A 3 31.38 -32.37 22.26
C HIS A 3 31.20 -32.74 20.79
N HIS A 4 31.60 -33.96 20.40
CA HIS A 4 31.44 -34.45 19.04
C HIS A 4 29.97 -34.63 18.69
N LEU A 5 29.16 -35.14 19.63
CA LEU A 5 27.73 -35.37 19.45
C LEU A 5 26.94 -34.06 19.30
N HIS A 6 27.28 -33.03 20.07
CA HIS A 6 26.69 -31.70 19.92
C HIS A 6 27.06 -31.07 18.57
N LEU A 7 28.28 -31.29 18.10
CA LEU A 7 28.75 -30.74 16.82
C LEU A 7 28.11 -31.46 15.63
N THR A 8 27.97 -32.80 15.66
CA THR A 8 27.23 -33.53 14.63
C THR A 8 25.74 -33.21 14.65
N ASN A 9 25.11 -33.05 15.81
CA ASN A 9 23.70 -32.63 15.88
C ASN A 9 23.49 -31.20 15.37
N ALA A 10 24.39 -30.27 15.70
CA ALA A 10 24.34 -28.90 15.21
C ALA A 10 24.55 -28.83 13.69
N ILE A 11 25.51 -29.58 13.15
CA ILE A 11 25.74 -29.70 11.70
C ILE A 11 24.53 -30.32 11.01
N HIS A 12 23.93 -31.36 11.59
CA HIS A 12 22.75 -32.02 11.03
C HIS A 12 21.51 -31.11 11.07
N GLN A 13 21.32 -30.34 12.14
CA GLN A 13 20.26 -29.32 12.23
C GLN A 13 20.48 -28.16 11.27
N PHE A 14 21.73 -27.73 11.07
CA PHE A 14 22.08 -26.75 10.04
C PHE A 14 21.75 -27.31 8.66
N SER A 15 22.32 -28.47 8.30
CA SER A 15 22.20 -29.09 6.98
C SER A 15 20.76 -29.42 6.59
N ASN A 16 19.94 -29.94 7.51
CA ASN A 16 18.56 -30.34 7.19
C ASN A 16 17.61 -29.16 6.96
N GLY A 17 17.98 -27.97 7.44
CA GLY A 17 17.24 -26.73 7.24
C GLY A 17 17.80 -25.81 6.16
N VAL A 18 18.95 -26.11 5.55
CA VAL A 18 19.46 -25.30 4.43
C VAL A 18 18.92 -25.83 3.12
N ARG A 19 17.95 -25.11 2.57
CA ARG A 19 17.44 -25.32 1.21
C ARG A 19 17.48 -24.00 0.47
N ALA A 20 17.50 -24.07 -0.85
CA ALA A 20 17.30 -22.89 -1.66
C ALA A 20 15.87 -22.39 -1.44
N ALA A 21 15.72 -21.11 -1.10
CA ALA A 21 14.40 -20.51 -0.91
C ALA A 21 13.64 -20.53 -2.24
N ARG A 22 12.40 -21.03 -2.22
CA ARG A 22 11.51 -21.04 -3.39
C ARG A 22 10.74 -19.73 -3.35
N LEU A 23 11.24 -18.76 -4.10
CA LEU A 23 10.71 -17.42 -4.13
C LEU A 23 9.66 -17.29 -5.23
N THR A 24 8.62 -16.55 -4.89
CA THR A 24 7.42 -16.27 -5.68
C THR A 24 7.04 -14.82 -5.47
N ASP A 25 6.12 -14.32 -6.28
CA ASP A 25 5.61 -12.94 -6.14
C ASP A 25 5.08 -12.64 -4.72
N ALA A 26 4.57 -13.65 -4.00
CA ALA A 26 3.99 -13.49 -2.67
C ALA A 26 5.03 -13.43 -1.52
N ASN A 27 6.14 -14.17 -1.62
CA ASN A 27 7.12 -14.29 -0.52
C ASN A 27 8.47 -13.63 -0.82
N PHE A 28 8.74 -13.22 -2.07
CA PHE A 28 10.01 -12.59 -2.44
C PHE A 28 10.35 -11.40 -1.54
N GLU A 29 9.40 -10.47 -1.36
CA GLU A 29 9.59 -9.28 -0.53
C GLU A 29 9.74 -9.60 0.95
N HIS A 30 8.89 -10.50 1.44
CA HIS A 30 8.90 -10.89 2.84
C HIS A 30 10.24 -11.53 3.24
N ASP A 31 10.76 -12.42 2.39
CA ASP A 31 11.95 -13.21 2.72
C ASP A 31 13.25 -12.44 2.45
N THR A 32 13.33 -11.69 1.34
CA THR A 32 14.57 -11.00 0.95
C THR A 32 14.69 -9.60 1.55
N GLN A 33 13.57 -8.97 1.91
CA GLN A 33 13.50 -7.55 2.27
C GLN A 33 14.21 -6.62 1.26
N ALA A 34 14.18 -6.99 -0.02
CA ALA A 34 14.92 -6.29 -1.08
C ALA A 34 14.53 -4.81 -1.19
N SER A 35 13.27 -4.46 -0.93
CA SER A 35 12.73 -3.13 -1.19
C SER A 35 12.83 -2.14 -0.04
N THR A 36 13.00 -2.63 1.20
CA THR A 36 13.11 -1.78 2.39
C THR A 36 14.53 -1.22 2.58
N GLY A 37 15.47 -1.63 1.73
CA GLY A 37 16.87 -1.25 1.84
C GLY A 37 17.59 -1.89 3.03
N SER A 38 16.96 -2.87 3.68
CA SER A 38 17.54 -3.68 4.75
C SER A 38 17.41 -5.15 4.34
N THR A 39 18.13 -5.54 3.27
CA THR A 39 18.16 -6.95 2.87
C THR A 39 18.59 -7.79 4.06
N THR A 40 17.93 -8.93 4.27
CA THR A 40 18.30 -9.87 5.35
C THR A 40 19.57 -10.63 4.96
N GLY A 41 20.70 -9.92 4.91
CA GLY A 41 21.97 -10.41 4.40
C GLY A 41 22.13 -10.34 2.88
N ASP A 42 23.10 -11.09 2.37
CA ASP A 42 23.42 -11.19 0.95
C ASP A 42 22.61 -12.31 0.31
N TRP A 43 21.96 -12.02 -0.82
CA TRP A 43 21.10 -12.97 -1.51
C TRP A 43 21.55 -13.18 -2.95
N LEU A 44 21.76 -14.44 -3.32
CA LEU A 44 21.89 -14.85 -4.70
C LEU A 44 20.52 -15.31 -5.20
N ILE A 45 19.98 -14.64 -6.21
CA ILE A 45 18.69 -14.96 -6.83
C ILE A 45 18.94 -15.54 -8.21
N ILE A 46 18.44 -16.74 -8.46
CA ILE A 46 18.51 -17.41 -9.75
C ILE A 46 17.10 -17.50 -10.34
N PHE A 47 16.93 -16.93 -11.53
CA PHE A 47 15.72 -17.05 -12.33
C PHE A 47 15.90 -18.22 -13.29
N ASP A 48 15.18 -19.31 -13.06
CA ASP A 48 15.27 -20.52 -13.87
C ASP A 48 13.90 -21.21 -13.96
N LEU A 49 13.60 -21.77 -15.12
CA LEU A 49 12.41 -22.60 -15.38
C LEU A 49 12.70 -24.02 -14.91
N VAL A 50 12.70 -24.22 -13.59
CA VAL A 50 13.13 -25.48 -12.97
C VAL A 50 11.97 -26.32 -12.43
N ASN A 51 12.05 -27.61 -12.73
CA ASN A 51 11.15 -28.64 -12.24
C ASN A 51 11.60 -29.16 -10.86
N SER A 52 10.71 -29.91 -10.19
CA SER A 52 10.93 -30.41 -8.82
C SER A 52 12.21 -31.25 -8.63
N SER A 53 12.72 -31.91 -9.66
CA SER A 53 13.96 -32.70 -9.60
C SER A 53 15.23 -31.84 -9.62
N ALA A 54 15.22 -30.71 -10.33
CA ALA A 54 16.36 -29.79 -10.42
C ALA A 54 16.61 -29.03 -9.10
N PHE A 55 15.59 -28.94 -8.25
CA PHE A 55 15.66 -28.27 -6.96
C PHE A 55 16.69 -28.85 -5.98
N GLN A 56 16.93 -30.16 -6.02
CA GLN A 56 17.91 -30.82 -5.16
C GLN A 56 19.33 -30.32 -5.42
N VAL A 57 19.66 -30.05 -6.69
CA VAL A 57 20.98 -29.58 -7.07
C VAL A 57 21.24 -28.17 -6.52
N TYR A 58 20.21 -27.33 -6.57
CA TYR A 58 20.25 -26.01 -5.96
C TYR A 58 20.26 -26.03 -4.44
N ASP A 59 19.62 -27.00 -3.80
CA ASP A 59 19.68 -27.14 -2.34
C ASP A 59 21.14 -27.45 -1.89
N GLY A 60 21.87 -28.27 -2.66
CA GLY A 60 23.31 -28.49 -2.44
C GLY A 60 24.14 -27.22 -2.62
N LEU A 61 23.82 -26.39 -3.62
CA LEU A 61 24.45 -25.09 -3.81
C LEU A 61 24.13 -24.13 -2.65
N ALA A 62 22.88 -24.12 -2.17
CA ALA A 62 22.46 -23.28 -1.06
C ALA A 62 23.26 -23.57 0.20
N LEU A 63 23.56 -24.84 0.48
CA LEU A 63 24.41 -25.23 1.61
C LEU A 63 25.82 -24.62 1.49
N SER A 64 26.40 -24.68 0.29
CA SER A 64 27.74 -24.15 0.01
C SER A 64 27.81 -22.62 0.14
N LEU A 65 26.76 -21.92 -0.30
CA LEU A 65 26.65 -20.45 -0.21
C LEU A 65 26.35 -19.98 1.21
N ARG A 66 25.49 -20.70 1.95
CA ARG A 66 25.12 -20.35 3.32
C ARG A 66 26.29 -20.47 4.29
N ALA A 67 27.18 -21.44 4.07
CA ALA A 67 28.45 -21.52 4.80
C ALA A 67 29.32 -20.26 4.67
N ARG A 68 29.06 -19.44 3.65
CA ARG A 68 29.75 -18.18 3.36
C ARG A 68 28.87 -16.95 3.63
N GLY A 69 27.71 -17.14 4.27
CA GLY A 69 26.79 -16.06 4.64
C GLY A 69 25.86 -15.58 3.52
N ILE A 70 25.77 -16.31 2.39
CA ILE A 70 24.93 -15.94 1.26
C ILE A 70 23.71 -16.88 1.19
N SER A 71 22.52 -16.30 1.13
CA SER A 71 21.26 -17.03 0.94
C SER A 71 20.98 -17.25 -0.53
N LEU A 72 20.53 -18.45 -0.91
CA LEU A 72 20.14 -18.77 -2.29
C LEU A 72 18.62 -18.73 -2.44
N GLY A 73 18.13 -17.94 -3.39
CA GLY A 73 16.73 -17.86 -3.78
C GLY A 73 16.54 -18.28 -5.24
N ILE A 74 15.45 -18.99 -5.51
CA ILE A 74 15.10 -19.44 -6.86
C ILE A 74 13.72 -18.95 -7.21
N VAL A 75 13.62 -18.27 -8.34
CA VAL A 75 12.38 -17.69 -8.86
C VAL A 75 12.10 -18.33 -10.21
N ASP A 76 10.87 -18.82 -10.38
CA ASP A 76 10.37 -19.25 -11.69
C ASP A 76 9.73 -18.04 -12.38
N PRO A 77 10.33 -17.48 -13.45
CA PRO A 77 9.80 -16.29 -14.12
C PRO A 77 8.47 -16.54 -14.84
N SER A 78 8.12 -17.82 -15.11
CA SER A 78 6.83 -18.16 -15.73
C SER A 78 5.67 -18.13 -14.72
N LYS A 79 5.94 -18.48 -13.45
CA LYS A 79 4.96 -18.43 -12.36
C LYS A 79 4.94 -17.09 -11.64
N SER A 80 6.10 -16.47 -11.50
CA SER A 80 6.31 -15.24 -10.72
C SER A 80 6.56 -14.07 -11.67
N THR A 81 5.54 -13.77 -12.46
CA THR A 81 5.65 -12.81 -13.56
C THR A 81 5.87 -11.38 -13.08
N GLN A 82 5.35 -11.01 -11.89
CA GLN A 82 5.52 -9.65 -11.37
C GLN A 82 6.98 -9.41 -10.96
N THR A 83 7.59 -10.37 -10.24
CA THR A 83 8.99 -10.33 -9.84
C THR A 83 9.91 -10.36 -11.05
N GLY A 84 9.62 -11.24 -12.03
CA GLY A 84 10.36 -11.29 -13.29
C GLY A 84 10.34 -9.95 -14.03
N LYS A 85 9.15 -9.37 -14.25
CA LYS A 85 8.99 -8.06 -14.88
C LYS A 85 9.74 -6.95 -14.15
N ARG A 86 9.63 -6.92 -12.82
CA ARG A 86 10.29 -5.91 -11.97
C ARG A 86 11.80 -5.92 -12.14
N PHE A 87 12.41 -7.10 -12.18
CA PHE A 87 13.84 -7.23 -12.42
C PHE A 87 14.18 -7.30 -13.90
N ASN A 88 13.26 -6.98 -14.82
CA ASN A 88 13.45 -7.07 -16.27
C ASN A 88 14.08 -8.41 -16.71
N VAL A 89 13.54 -9.51 -16.17
CA VAL A 89 13.86 -10.89 -16.53
C VAL A 89 12.63 -11.46 -17.22
N SER A 90 12.75 -11.69 -18.52
CA SER A 90 11.69 -12.32 -19.30
C SER A 90 11.76 -13.85 -19.14
N PRO A 91 10.62 -14.56 -19.07
CA PRO A 91 10.58 -16.01 -19.14
C PRO A 91 11.02 -16.45 -20.54
N GLN A 92 12.33 -16.54 -20.75
CA GLN A 92 12.88 -17.07 -21.99
C GLN A 92 12.98 -18.59 -21.87
N PRO A 93 12.56 -19.36 -22.89
CA PRO A 93 12.75 -20.80 -22.94
C PRO A 93 14.23 -21.20 -23.16
N SER A 94 15.13 -20.23 -23.24
CA SER A 94 16.58 -20.45 -23.30
C SER A 94 17.05 -21.22 -22.07
N GLU A 95 17.93 -22.20 -22.27
CA GLU A 95 18.61 -22.98 -21.20
C GLU A 95 19.51 -22.13 -20.28
N GLN A 96 19.42 -20.82 -20.36
CA GLN A 96 20.27 -19.85 -19.70
C GLN A 96 19.49 -19.21 -18.54
N PRO A 97 19.76 -19.62 -17.29
CA PRO A 97 19.19 -18.95 -16.14
C PRO A 97 19.79 -17.55 -15.97
N SER A 98 18.99 -16.61 -15.48
CA SER A 98 19.46 -15.27 -15.13
C SER A 98 19.82 -15.21 -13.64
N MET A 99 20.91 -14.52 -13.30
CA MET A 99 21.40 -14.45 -11.93
C MET A 99 21.54 -13.01 -11.47
N LEU A 100 21.03 -12.75 -10.26
CA LEU A 100 21.10 -11.46 -9.58
C LEU A 100 21.71 -11.66 -8.20
N MET A 101 22.63 -10.80 -7.81
CA MET A 101 23.12 -10.71 -6.43
C MET A 101 22.51 -9.47 -5.78
N LEU A 102 21.85 -9.64 -4.64
CA LEU A 102 21.40 -8.55 -3.78
C LEU A 102 22.43 -8.36 -2.68
N HIS A 103 23.04 -7.18 -2.65
CA HIS A 103 24.02 -6.81 -1.63
C HIS A 103 23.86 -5.33 -1.31
N ARG A 104 23.65 -5.00 -0.02
CA ARG A 104 23.53 -3.62 0.49
C ARG A 104 22.56 -2.74 -0.32
N SER A 105 21.34 -3.24 -0.54
CA SER A 105 20.27 -2.51 -1.26
C SER A 105 20.57 -2.25 -2.75
N GLN A 106 21.60 -2.89 -3.29
CA GLN A 106 21.93 -2.89 -4.71
C GLN A 106 21.71 -4.28 -5.30
N VAL A 107 21.34 -4.30 -6.57
CA VAL A 107 21.27 -5.50 -7.38
C VAL A 107 22.40 -5.50 -8.41
N TYR A 108 23.13 -6.60 -8.47
CA TYR A 108 24.18 -6.84 -9.45
C TYR A 108 23.70 -7.95 -10.38
N ARG A 109 23.64 -7.65 -11.67
CA ARG A 109 23.22 -8.63 -12.68
C ARG A 109 24.43 -9.31 -13.28
N PHE A 110 24.38 -10.64 -13.41
CA PHE A 110 25.37 -11.38 -14.16
C PHE A 110 25.15 -11.18 -15.67
N SER A 111 26.19 -10.77 -16.39
CA SER A 111 26.11 -10.47 -17.83
C SER A 111 26.70 -11.57 -18.72
N GLY A 112 27.16 -12.68 -18.15
CA GLY A 112 27.74 -13.81 -18.89
C GLY A 112 26.73 -14.86 -19.33
N THR A 113 27.14 -15.73 -20.24
CA THR A 113 26.36 -16.91 -20.62
C THR A 113 26.47 -17.98 -19.52
N LEU A 114 25.39 -18.23 -18.81
CA LEU A 114 25.33 -19.32 -17.83
C LEU A 114 24.70 -20.56 -18.47
N LYS A 115 25.34 -21.72 -18.32
CA LYS A 115 24.70 -23.01 -18.61
C LYS A 115 23.98 -23.49 -17.36
N ARG A 116 22.78 -24.05 -17.53
CA ARG A 116 22.04 -24.68 -16.43
C ARG A 116 22.91 -25.76 -15.77
N PHE A 117 22.93 -25.77 -14.44
CA PHE A 117 23.74 -26.68 -13.59
C PHE A 117 25.27 -26.48 -13.62
N ASP A 118 25.78 -25.41 -14.24
CA ASP A 118 27.19 -25.05 -14.09
C ASP A 118 27.39 -24.14 -12.86
N PHE A 119 27.81 -24.75 -11.74
CA PHE A 119 27.88 -24.08 -10.44
C PHE A 119 29.17 -23.31 -10.18
N VAL A 120 30.22 -23.56 -10.97
CA VAL A 120 31.50 -22.88 -10.83
C VAL A 120 31.36 -21.36 -11.08
N PRO A 121 30.79 -20.91 -12.22
CA PRO A 121 30.60 -19.49 -12.47
C PRO A 121 29.59 -18.85 -11.50
N VAL A 122 28.59 -19.61 -11.06
CA VAL A 122 27.61 -19.16 -10.06
C VAL A 122 28.27 -18.84 -8.73
N LEU A 123 29.11 -19.76 -8.24
CA LEU A 123 29.83 -19.58 -6.98
C LEU A 123 30.84 -18.44 -7.10
N GLN A 124 31.60 -18.36 -8.20
CA GLN A 124 32.56 -17.28 -8.43
C GLN A 124 31.88 -15.90 -8.45
N PHE A 125 30.72 -15.80 -9.10
CA PHE A 125 29.91 -14.60 -9.12
C PHE A 125 29.44 -14.19 -7.74
N ALA A 126 28.80 -15.09 -7.01
CA ALA A 126 28.25 -14.81 -5.69
C ALA A 126 29.31 -14.33 -4.69
N LEU A 127 30.55 -14.79 -4.83
CA LEU A 127 31.60 -14.51 -3.86
C LEU A 127 32.36 -13.23 -4.12
N ASN A 128 32.82 -13.04 -5.36
CA ASN A 128 33.82 -12.02 -5.65
C ASN A 128 33.50 -11.20 -6.90
N SER A 129 33.03 -11.82 -7.99
CA SER A 129 32.91 -11.09 -9.27
C SER A 129 31.61 -10.30 -9.45
N PHE A 130 30.64 -10.40 -8.53
CA PHE A 130 29.45 -9.54 -8.59
C PHE A 130 29.79 -8.04 -8.54
N ARG A 131 30.87 -7.66 -7.84
CA ARG A 131 31.32 -6.27 -7.71
C ARG A 131 31.86 -5.66 -9.01
N GLU A 132 32.25 -6.50 -9.96
CA GLU A 132 32.74 -6.10 -11.28
C GLU A 132 31.58 -5.77 -12.24
N HIS A 133 30.35 -6.16 -11.87
CA HIS A 133 29.15 -5.90 -12.65
C HIS A 133 28.50 -4.59 -12.22
N GLN A 134 27.71 -4.00 -13.13
CA GLN A 134 27.04 -2.73 -12.88
C GLN A 134 25.99 -2.88 -11.76
N ALA A 135 26.24 -2.17 -10.66
CA ALA A 135 25.30 -2.04 -9.56
C ALA A 135 24.09 -1.19 -9.99
N HIS A 136 22.89 -1.69 -9.76
CA HIS A 136 21.65 -0.94 -9.94
C HIS A 136 20.92 -0.85 -8.60
N ALA A 137 20.17 0.22 -8.39
CA ALA A 137 19.25 0.28 -7.25
C ALA A 137 18.20 -0.83 -7.40
N ILE A 138 17.85 -1.49 -6.29
CA ILE A 138 16.77 -2.49 -6.33
C ILE A 138 15.47 -1.77 -6.75
N PRO A 139 14.85 -2.16 -7.88
CA PRO A 139 13.59 -1.57 -8.31
C PRO A 139 12.54 -1.79 -7.23
N ARG A 140 11.65 -0.83 -6.99
CA ARG A 140 10.59 -1.00 -5.98
C ARG A 140 9.59 -2.09 -6.42
N PRO A 141 8.95 -2.79 -5.48
CA PRO A 141 7.87 -3.69 -5.81
C PRO A 141 6.72 -2.83 -6.34
N ARG A 142 5.96 -3.36 -7.30
CA ARG A 142 4.77 -2.66 -7.81
C ARG A 142 3.79 -2.50 -6.65
N MET A 143 3.41 -1.26 -6.37
CA MET A 143 2.36 -0.98 -5.41
C MET A 143 0.99 -1.23 -6.03
N LEU A 144 -0.04 -1.48 -5.22
CA LEU A 144 -1.44 -1.55 -5.69
C LEU A 144 -1.85 -0.26 -6.44
N PHE A 145 -1.29 0.88 -6.05
CA PHE A 145 -1.49 2.15 -6.77
C PHE A 145 -0.87 2.13 -8.17
N ASP A 146 0.26 1.44 -8.36
CA ASP A 146 0.90 1.34 -9.68
C ASP A 146 0.04 0.53 -10.65
N GLU A 147 -0.68 -0.49 -10.17
CA GLU A 147 -1.64 -1.24 -11.00
C GLU A 147 -2.86 -0.38 -11.40
N LEU A 148 -3.36 0.46 -10.49
CA LEU A 148 -4.41 1.43 -10.80
C LEU A 148 -3.92 2.47 -11.80
N LEU A 149 -2.69 2.95 -11.63
CA LEU A 149 -2.08 3.91 -12.54
C LEU A 149 -1.89 3.29 -13.93
N ASP A 150 -1.36 2.07 -14.02
CA ASP A 150 -1.23 1.33 -15.28
C ASP A 150 -2.58 1.16 -15.97
N TRP A 151 -3.60 0.71 -15.23
CA TRP A 151 -4.96 0.55 -15.78
C TRP A 151 -5.50 1.88 -16.30
N THR A 152 -5.27 2.96 -15.55
CA THR A 152 -5.70 4.32 -15.91
C THR A 152 -4.96 4.81 -17.16
N VAL A 153 -3.64 4.63 -17.21
CA VAL A 153 -2.80 5.03 -18.35
C VAL A 153 -3.15 4.21 -19.59
N GLU A 154 -3.35 2.89 -19.46
CA GLU A 154 -3.74 2.05 -20.59
C GLU A 154 -5.13 2.42 -21.12
N HIS A 155 -6.09 2.68 -20.24
CA HIS A 155 -7.41 3.18 -20.65
C HIS A 155 -7.32 4.57 -21.27
N TYR A 156 -6.51 5.47 -20.70
CA TYR A 156 -6.29 6.80 -21.22
C TYR A 156 -5.69 6.75 -22.63
N LEU A 157 -4.62 5.96 -22.83
CA LEU A 157 -3.96 5.82 -24.13
C LEU A 157 -4.89 5.18 -25.17
N LYS A 158 -5.65 4.15 -24.80
CA LYS A 158 -6.67 3.55 -25.69
C LYS A 158 -7.73 4.57 -26.08
N PHE A 159 -8.21 5.36 -25.10
CA PHE A 159 -9.21 6.38 -25.32
C PHE A 159 -8.67 7.54 -26.17
N GLU A 160 -7.39 7.89 -26.01
CA GLU A 160 -6.67 8.93 -26.77
C GLU A 160 -6.50 8.52 -28.23
N VAL A 161 -6.08 7.28 -28.48
CA VAL A 161 -5.95 6.75 -29.84
C VAL A 161 -7.31 6.71 -30.55
N GLN A 162 -8.40 6.43 -29.82
CA GLN A 162 -9.72 6.27 -30.43
C GLN A 162 -10.46 7.61 -30.66
N HIS A 163 -10.33 8.59 -29.76
CA HIS A 163 -11.12 9.83 -29.79
C HIS A 163 -10.28 11.11 -29.99
N GLY A 164 -8.95 10.99 -29.92
CA GLY A 164 -8.03 12.13 -29.96
C GLY A 164 -7.98 12.91 -28.64
N SER A 165 -6.84 13.55 -28.36
CA SER A 165 -6.57 14.21 -27.08
C SER A 165 -7.56 15.34 -26.75
N ILE A 166 -8.17 15.98 -27.76
CA ILE A 166 -9.13 17.08 -27.58
C ILE A 166 -10.40 16.61 -26.86
N VAL A 167 -10.92 15.44 -27.21
CA VAL A 167 -12.15 14.90 -26.61
C VAL A 167 -11.92 14.55 -25.14
N ILE A 168 -10.72 14.06 -24.79
CA ILE A 168 -10.36 13.73 -23.42
C ILE A 168 -10.27 14.97 -22.55
N VAL A 169 -9.60 16.01 -23.04
CA VAL A 169 -9.47 17.28 -22.32
C VAL A 169 -10.85 17.92 -22.12
N ALA A 170 -11.70 17.89 -23.15
CA ALA A 170 -13.07 18.39 -23.04
C ALA A 170 -13.92 17.61 -22.02
N ALA A 171 -13.83 16.28 -22.02
CA ALA A 171 -14.51 15.44 -21.03
C ALA A 171 -13.99 15.70 -19.60
N GLY A 172 -12.68 15.86 -19.42
CA GLY A 172 -12.08 16.20 -18.14
C GLY A 172 -12.55 17.55 -17.60
N ILE A 173 -12.58 18.57 -18.45
CA ILE A 173 -13.12 19.90 -18.11
C ILE A 173 -14.60 19.81 -17.72
N PHE A 174 -15.39 19.05 -18.47
CA PHE A 174 -16.81 18.86 -18.17
C PHE A 174 -17.04 18.22 -16.79
N VAL A 175 -16.27 17.17 -16.46
CA VAL A 175 -16.34 16.53 -15.13
C VAL A 175 -15.95 17.51 -14.02
N LEU A 176 -14.90 18.33 -14.21
CA LEU A 176 -14.50 19.35 -13.25
C LEU A 176 -15.59 20.40 -13.03
N PHE A 177 -16.26 20.83 -14.10
CA PHE A 177 -17.39 21.76 -14.01
C PHE A 177 -18.56 21.17 -13.23
N LEU A 178 -18.91 19.90 -13.46
CA LEU A 178 -19.96 19.22 -12.72
C LEU A 178 -19.61 19.09 -11.23
N ALA A 179 -18.37 18.75 -10.91
CA ALA A 179 -17.90 18.68 -9.54
C ALA A 179 -17.95 20.04 -8.83
N ALA A 180 -17.45 21.09 -9.48
CA ALA A 180 -17.48 22.46 -8.94
C ALA A 180 -18.92 22.96 -8.74
N SER A 181 -19.82 22.65 -9.68
CA SER A 181 -21.25 22.98 -9.57
C SER A 181 -21.90 22.26 -8.38
N SER A 182 -21.62 20.96 -8.20
CA SER A 182 -22.11 20.18 -7.06
C SER A 182 -21.63 20.74 -5.72
N ILE A 183 -20.34 21.09 -5.62
CA ILE A 183 -19.76 21.71 -4.42
C ILE A 183 -20.42 23.07 -4.14
N SER A 184 -20.60 23.90 -5.17
CA SER A 184 -21.26 25.21 -5.03
C SER A 184 -22.71 25.06 -4.53
N LEU A 185 -23.46 24.09 -5.07
CA LEU A 185 -24.83 23.82 -4.65
C LEU A 185 -24.91 23.32 -3.20
N LEU A 186 -23.97 22.47 -2.79
CA LEU A 186 -23.82 22.04 -1.39
C LEU A 186 -23.56 23.22 -0.46
N LEU A 187 -22.67 24.15 -0.84
CA LEU A 187 -22.39 25.35 -0.04
C LEU A 187 -23.61 26.26 0.09
N VAL A 188 -24.36 26.46 -1.00
CA VAL A 188 -25.60 27.24 -0.98
C VAL A 188 -26.65 26.55 -0.09
N ALA A 189 -26.84 25.23 -0.21
CA ALA A 189 -27.76 24.49 0.65
C ALA A 189 -27.39 24.57 2.13
N CYS A 190 -26.09 24.47 2.45
CA CYS A 190 -25.58 24.65 3.81
C CYS A 190 -25.85 26.07 4.35
N PHE A 191 -25.69 27.10 3.52
CA PHE A 191 -25.96 28.50 3.91
C PHE A 191 -27.45 28.73 4.20
N TRP A 192 -28.35 28.20 3.36
CA TRP A 192 -29.80 28.30 3.57
C TRP A 192 -30.26 27.57 4.83
N MET A 193 -29.70 26.39 5.14
CA MET A 193 -30.02 25.69 6.37
C MET A 193 -29.53 26.41 7.63
N ALA A 194 -28.38 27.11 7.58
CA ALA A 194 -27.88 27.88 8.71
C ALA A 194 -28.75 29.12 9.01
N GLY A 195 -29.21 29.85 7.99
CA GLY A 195 -30.08 31.02 8.16
C GLY A 195 -31.51 30.68 8.59
N SER A 196 -32.00 29.48 8.28
CA SER A 196 -33.32 29.01 8.74
C SER A 196 -33.40 28.82 10.26
N PHE A 197 -32.26 28.70 10.95
CA PHE A 197 -32.23 28.52 12.40
C PHE A 197 -32.46 29.84 13.15
N GLU A 198 -31.99 30.98 12.63
CA GLU A 198 -32.17 32.30 13.27
C GLU A 198 -33.63 32.78 13.25
N HIS A 199 -34.42 32.38 12.25
CA HIS A 199 -35.85 32.70 12.21
C HIS A 199 -36.71 31.85 13.16
N ALA A 200 -36.21 30.71 13.63
CA ALA A 200 -36.93 29.86 14.58
C ALA A 200 -36.84 30.40 16.03
N GLU A 201 -35.73 31.05 16.42
CA GLU A 201 -35.59 31.64 17.76
C GLU A 201 -36.46 32.90 17.97
N MET A 202 -36.76 33.66 16.91
CA MET A 202 -37.57 34.89 17.07
C MET A 202 -39.08 34.62 17.24
N ALA A 203 -39.59 33.45 16.82
CA ALA A 203 -41.00 33.10 16.96
C ALA A 203 -41.42 32.73 18.40
N ASP A 204 -40.47 32.32 19.25
CA ASP A 204 -40.74 31.93 20.65
C ASP A 204 -40.79 33.15 21.61
N SER A 205 -40.40 34.35 21.15
CA SER A 205 -40.41 35.56 21.99
C SER A 205 -41.75 36.32 22.03
N THR A 206 -42.71 35.96 21.18
CA THR A 206 -44.01 36.67 21.04
C THR A 206 -45.14 36.18 21.97
N GLY A 207 -44.79 35.41 23.01
CA GLY A 207 -45.74 34.69 23.86
C GLY A 207 -45.80 35.12 25.34
N ARG A 208 -45.56 36.39 25.70
CA ARG A 208 -45.95 36.88 27.05
C ARG A 208 -46.02 38.42 27.17
N SER A 209 -47.24 38.95 27.27
CA SER A 209 -47.56 40.23 27.93
C SER A 209 -48.25 39.90 29.27
N PRO A 210 -48.55 40.82 30.24
CA PRO A 210 -48.40 42.29 30.27
C PRO A 210 -47.98 42.90 31.65
N HIS A 211 -47.72 44.22 31.70
CA HIS A 211 -47.89 45.19 32.83
C HIS A 211 -47.06 46.46 32.48
N GLY A 212 -47.49 47.73 32.54
CA GLY A 212 -48.64 48.43 33.10
C GLY A 212 -48.13 49.64 33.91
N VAL A 213 -48.41 50.89 33.49
CA VAL A 213 -48.47 52.13 34.33
C VAL A 213 -49.37 53.18 33.64
N ASP A 214 -50.55 53.37 34.23
CA ASP A 214 -51.36 54.59 34.53
C ASP A 214 -51.20 55.90 33.74
N GLU A 215 -52.32 56.46 33.22
CA GLU A 215 -52.96 57.69 33.75
C GLU A 215 -54.36 57.97 33.14
N GLU A 216 -55.28 58.37 34.03
CA GLU A 216 -56.54 59.13 33.90
C GLU A 216 -57.89 58.55 33.39
N LEU A 217 -58.85 58.69 34.31
CA LEU A 217 -60.32 58.53 34.34
C LEU A 217 -61.09 59.51 33.39
N PRO A 218 -62.46 59.52 33.32
CA PRO A 218 -63.48 58.79 34.12
C PRO A 218 -64.54 58.04 33.26
N HIS A 219 -65.32 57.08 33.75
CA HIS A 219 -66.51 57.28 34.58
C HIS A 219 -67.16 55.93 34.98
N GLU A 220 -67.72 55.94 36.20
CA GLU A 220 -68.91 55.23 36.69
C GLU A 220 -68.97 53.69 36.89
N ALA A 221 -68.97 53.35 38.19
CA ALA A 221 -70.05 52.67 38.93
C ALA A 221 -70.02 51.13 39.15
N GLY A 222 -69.83 50.78 40.44
CA GLY A 222 -70.36 49.60 41.15
C GLY A 222 -69.62 48.29 40.92
N ASP A 223 -69.41 47.37 41.87
CA ASP A 223 -69.73 47.23 43.29
C ASP A 223 -69.07 45.88 43.72
N GLY A 224 -68.68 45.73 44.99
CA GLY A 224 -68.36 44.46 45.67
C GLY A 224 -67.12 43.65 45.21
N ALA A 225 -65.99 43.65 45.92
CA ALA A 225 -65.71 42.96 47.19
C ALA A 225 -64.96 41.60 47.03
N GLU A 226 -63.78 41.55 47.69
CA GLU A 226 -63.13 40.38 48.32
C GLU A 226 -62.69 39.17 47.44
N ALA A 227 -61.61 38.43 47.70
CA ALA A 227 -60.44 38.55 48.55
C ALA A 227 -59.49 37.36 48.25
N HIS A 228 -58.21 37.58 48.54
CA HIS A 228 -57.27 36.60 49.12
C HIS A 228 -56.61 35.45 48.30
N ARG A 229 -55.27 35.43 48.43
CA ARG A 229 -54.40 34.30 48.84
C ARG A 229 -53.99 33.33 47.71
N SER A 230 -52.75 32.87 47.51
CA SER A 230 -51.42 33.03 48.13
C SER A 230 -50.56 31.87 47.60
N LYS A 231 -49.28 32.13 47.26
CA LYS A 231 -48.12 31.21 47.36
C LYS A 231 -48.06 30.02 46.38
N ARG A 232 -46.92 29.45 45.98
CA ARG A 232 -45.47 29.74 45.95
C ARG A 232 -44.82 28.36 45.65
N LYS A 233 -43.61 28.38 45.08
CA LYS A 233 -42.57 27.33 45.00
C LYS A 233 -42.64 26.40 43.78
N LEU A 234 -41.62 26.26 42.93
CA LEU A 234 -40.13 26.21 43.04
C LEU A 234 -39.59 24.77 43.17
N LYS A 235 -38.62 24.45 42.27
CA LYS A 235 -37.61 23.37 42.27
C LYS A 235 -38.17 21.97 42.02
N GLU A 236 -37.47 21.02 41.41
CA GLU A 236 -36.06 20.65 41.16
C GLU A 236 -36.18 19.56 40.05
N ASN A 237 -35.22 19.11 39.26
CA ASN A 237 -33.77 19.14 39.18
C ASN A 237 -33.42 18.67 37.75
#